data_AF-A0A7V3XMM9-F1
#
_entry.id   AF-A0A7V3XMM9-F1
#
_cell.length_a   1.000
_cell.length_b   1.000
_cell.length_c   1.000
_cell.angle_alpha   90.00
_cell.angle_beta   90.00
_cell.angle_gamma   90.00
#
_symmetry.space_group_name_H-M   'P 1'
#
loop_
_entity.id
_entity.type
_entity.pdbx_description
1 polymer ?
#
loop_
_entity_poly.entity_id
_entity_poly.type
_entity_poly.pdbx_seq_one_letter_code
_entity_poly.pdbx_strand_id
1 'polypeptide(L)'
;MPAVPARPRRVGARVGHARPPPDRLRHPVGRPRRALRLRGRARRQRAPRAAGRGVRRGGARRVHAGGRAPPRRRRHRLAGQPARGLLRPRRVGRLEDRVAIVTGGNTGIGRAVALAYADEGADVAVAWVEREPEARSLVEAVEGKGRRALAVRCDVAREADVAALVGSVLERFGRVDVLVCNAGIQKAQGITETSVDDWDRMMAVHLRGAFLCCRAVAPHMIERRRGRIVVVTSQLGYIGRARYTAYSAAKGGLLAFTRALARELAPHGVLVNSVAPGLVDTGFDPLPESVKRDHAASLPLGRLATPADLVGAFVFLASDEARYFCGQTLHANGGEIMP
;
A
#
# COMPACT_ATOMS: atom_id res chain seq x y z
N MET A 1 -20.29 44.38 -76.24
CA MET A 1 -18.82 44.44 -76.13
C MET A 1 -18.34 43.37 -75.14
N PRO A 2 -17.14 42.79 -75.38
CA PRO A 2 -16.73 41.39 -75.14
C PRO A 2 -15.96 41.24 -73.79
N ALA A 3 -15.33 40.15 -73.35
CA ALA A 3 -14.76 38.96 -73.98
C ALA A 3 -14.52 37.83 -72.93
N VAL A 4 -14.49 36.60 -73.44
CA VAL A 4 -13.88 35.35 -72.89
C VAL A 4 -12.36 35.36 -73.31
N PRO A 5 -11.42 34.41 -73.02
CA PRO A 5 -11.28 33.23 -72.10
C PRO A 5 -9.94 33.17 -71.30
N ALA A 6 -9.74 32.12 -70.47
CA ALA A 6 -8.68 31.08 -70.68
C ALA A 6 -8.48 30.15 -69.46
N ARG A 7 -8.52 28.82 -69.71
CA ARG A 7 -7.79 27.78 -68.94
C ARG A 7 -6.52 27.43 -69.72
N PRO A 8 -5.45 26.88 -69.10
CA PRO A 8 -5.24 25.42 -69.16
C PRO A 8 -4.53 24.81 -67.91
N ARG A 9 -4.82 23.53 -67.55
CA ARG A 9 -3.95 22.30 -67.57
C ARG A 9 -2.74 22.36 -66.61
N ARG A 10 -2.26 21.32 -65.88
CA ARG A 10 -2.23 19.85 -65.98
C ARG A 10 -1.67 19.32 -64.62
N VAL A 11 -2.18 18.22 -64.06
CA VAL A 11 -1.56 16.87 -63.98
C VAL A 11 -0.22 16.78 -63.21
N GLY A 12 -0.25 16.00 -62.11
CA GLY A 12 0.89 15.36 -61.45
C GLY A 12 0.36 14.50 -60.29
N ALA A 13 0.04 13.23 -60.48
CA ALA A 13 0.91 12.05 -60.52
C ALA A 13 0.80 11.26 -59.20
N ARG A 14 0.41 9.99 -59.36
CA ARG A 14 0.02 9.01 -58.35
C ARG A 14 1.18 8.65 -57.41
N VAL A 15 0.88 8.53 -56.12
CA VAL A 15 1.77 7.91 -55.12
C VAL A 15 1.71 6.39 -55.31
N GLY A 16 2.85 5.80 -55.60
CA GLY A 16 3.02 4.37 -55.81
C GLY A 16 2.99 3.58 -54.51
N HIS A 17 2.24 2.47 -54.51
CA HIS A 17 2.41 1.36 -53.59
C HIS A 17 3.68 0.57 -53.96
N ALA A 18 4.56 0.34 -52.98
CA ALA A 18 5.57 -0.70 -53.05
C ALA A 18 5.67 -1.42 -51.70
N ARG A 19 5.19 -2.67 -51.66
CA ARG A 19 5.50 -3.67 -50.62
C ARG A 19 6.78 -4.40 -51.03
N PRO A 20 7.72 -4.68 -50.13
CA PRO A 20 8.79 -5.65 -50.38
C PRO A 20 8.31 -7.10 -50.08
N PRO A 21 8.98 -8.12 -50.69
CA PRO A 21 8.53 -9.51 -50.74
C PRO A 21 8.85 -10.32 -49.48
N PRO A 22 8.26 -11.54 -49.33
CA PRO A 22 8.56 -12.44 -48.21
C PRO A 22 9.72 -13.37 -48.56
N ASP A 23 10.77 -13.36 -47.74
CA ASP A 23 11.80 -14.41 -47.81
C ASP A 23 11.31 -15.69 -47.14
N ARG A 24 11.16 -16.72 -47.97
CA ARG A 24 11.21 -18.12 -47.56
C ARG A 24 12.69 -18.53 -47.61
N LEU A 25 13.16 -19.30 -46.63
CA LEU A 25 13.62 -20.69 -46.82
C LEU A 25 14.32 -21.26 -45.56
N ARG A 26 13.82 -22.45 -45.17
CA ARG A 26 14.53 -23.63 -44.65
C ARG A 26 14.95 -23.69 -43.16
N HIS A 27 14.16 -24.48 -42.42
CA HIS A 27 14.64 -25.39 -41.36
C HIS A 27 15.67 -26.39 -41.90
N PRO A 28 16.54 -26.95 -41.04
CA PRO A 28 16.23 -28.27 -40.47
C PRO A 28 16.50 -28.42 -38.96
N VAL A 29 15.49 -29.00 -38.30
CA VAL A 29 15.55 -30.12 -37.35
C VAL A 29 16.86 -30.34 -36.58
N GLY A 30 16.80 -30.13 -35.26
CA GLY A 30 17.80 -30.57 -34.30
C GLY A 30 17.27 -30.59 -32.86
N ARG A 31 16.65 -31.70 -32.45
CA ARG A 31 16.40 -32.11 -31.05
C ARG A 31 16.80 -33.60 -30.96
N PRO A 32 17.20 -34.14 -29.79
CA PRO A 32 16.62 -33.82 -28.48
C PRO A 32 17.59 -33.70 -27.29
N ARG A 33 17.17 -32.90 -26.30
CA ARG A 33 17.68 -32.99 -24.92
C ARG A 33 17.09 -34.23 -24.25
N ARG A 34 17.97 -35.04 -23.67
CA ARG A 34 17.69 -36.26 -22.91
C ARG A 34 16.64 -36.05 -21.82
N ALA A 35 15.59 -36.86 -21.86
CA ALA A 35 14.72 -37.12 -20.72
C ALA A 35 15.39 -38.16 -19.82
N LEU A 36 15.59 -37.84 -18.54
CA LEU A 36 15.95 -38.83 -17.52
C LEU A 36 14.66 -39.20 -16.76
N ARG A 37 14.10 -40.38 -17.07
CA ARG A 37 13.14 -41.09 -16.23
C ARG A 37 13.69 -42.49 -15.97
N LEU A 38 13.99 -42.80 -14.72
CA LEU A 38 14.03 -44.15 -14.14
C LEU A 38 13.28 -44.03 -12.81
N ARG A 39 11.99 -44.40 -12.73
CA ARG A 39 11.46 -45.74 -12.44
C ARG A 39 12.18 -46.45 -11.28
N GLY A 40 11.45 -46.54 -10.16
CA GLY A 40 11.23 -47.80 -9.48
C GLY A 40 11.80 -47.93 -8.07
N ARG A 41 10.94 -47.93 -7.06
CA ARG A 41 10.62 -49.13 -6.28
C ARG A 41 9.50 -48.85 -5.28
N ALA A 42 8.36 -49.48 -5.53
CA ALA A 42 7.35 -49.74 -4.52
C ALA A 42 7.88 -50.81 -3.56
N ARG A 43 7.76 -50.59 -2.25
CA ARG A 43 7.62 -51.66 -1.27
C ARG A 43 6.49 -51.33 -0.31
N ARG A 44 5.67 -52.37 -0.13
CA ARG A 44 4.41 -52.42 0.58
C ARG A 44 4.60 -52.41 2.11
N GLN A 45 3.61 -51.81 2.76
CA GLN A 45 2.91 -52.26 3.98
C GLN A 45 3.74 -52.66 5.21
N ARG A 46 3.51 -51.95 6.32
CA ARG A 46 2.82 -52.46 7.53
C ARG A 46 2.75 -51.38 8.62
N ALA A 47 1.53 -50.93 8.92
CA ALA A 47 1.09 -50.66 10.29
C ALA A 47 0.25 -51.90 10.70
N PRO A 48 0.08 -52.25 12.00
CA PRO A 48 -0.78 -51.44 12.86
C PRO A 48 -0.45 -51.48 14.38
N ARG A 49 -1.02 -50.54 15.13
CA ARG A 49 -1.94 -50.74 16.28
C ARG A 49 -1.74 -49.72 17.41
N ALA A 50 -2.85 -49.09 17.75
CA ALA A 50 -3.09 -48.31 18.95
C ALA A 50 -3.83 -49.16 20.01
N ALA A 51 -3.96 -48.57 21.21
CA ALA A 51 -4.72 -48.99 22.41
C ALA A 51 -4.02 -50.03 23.30
N GLY A 52 -3.98 -49.90 24.63
CA GLY A 52 -4.59 -48.96 25.58
C GLY A 52 -4.57 -49.60 26.98
N ARG A 53 -4.91 -48.80 28.02
CA ARG A 53 -5.19 -49.20 29.43
C ARG A 53 -3.96 -49.64 30.24
N GLY A 54 -3.80 -49.36 31.54
CA GLY A 54 -4.63 -48.73 32.56
C GLY A 54 -3.98 -48.95 33.95
N VAL A 55 -4.12 -47.94 34.82
CA VAL A 55 -4.14 -47.91 36.30
C VAL A 55 -3.69 -49.13 37.13
N ARG A 56 -2.80 -48.91 38.12
CA ARG A 56 -2.89 -49.25 39.58
C ARG A 56 -1.54 -48.95 40.27
N ARG A 57 -1.44 -48.00 41.20
CA ARG A 57 -1.67 -48.06 42.68
C ARG A 57 -0.75 -49.03 43.45
N GLY A 58 0.01 -48.47 44.39
CA GLY A 58 0.26 -49.07 45.72
C GLY A 58 1.73 -49.35 46.05
N GLY A 59 2.28 -48.65 47.05
CA GLY A 59 3.60 -48.95 47.60
C GLY A 59 4.07 -47.93 48.63
N ALA A 60 3.38 -47.85 49.76
CA ALA A 60 3.78 -47.03 50.90
C ALA A 60 4.98 -47.65 51.65
N ARG A 61 5.99 -46.85 51.96
CA ARG A 61 6.87 -47.08 53.13
C ARG A 61 7.02 -45.76 53.88
N ARG A 62 6.47 -45.72 55.10
CA ARG A 62 6.74 -44.71 56.12
C ARG A 62 8.04 -45.06 56.82
N VAL A 63 8.92 -44.08 57.02
CA VAL A 63 9.87 -44.07 58.13
C VAL A 63 9.85 -42.67 58.73
N HIS A 64 9.75 -42.65 60.06
CA HIS A 64 9.63 -41.49 60.95
C HIS A 64 10.90 -40.60 60.94
N ALA A 65 10.70 -39.28 60.85
CA ALA A 65 10.85 -38.28 61.92
C ALA A 65 12.27 -37.74 62.11
N GLY A 66 12.42 -36.45 61.81
CA GLY A 66 13.61 -35.65 62.09
C GLY A 66 13.30 -34.20 61.73
N GLY A 67 13.00 -33.40 62.74
CA GLY A 67 12.48 -32.05 62.59
C GLY A 67 13.41 -31.09 61.85
N ARG A 68 12.78 -30.14 61.15
CA ARG A 68 13.21 -28.74 61.01
C ARG A 68 12.04 -27.97 60.42
N ALA A 69 11.62 -26.92 61.12
CA ALA A 69 10.59 -26.00 60.65
C ALA A 69 11.01 -25.40 59.30
N PRO A 70 10.09 -25.26 58.32
CA PRO A 70 10.42 -24.59 57.07
C PRO A 70 10.72 -23.11 57.36
N PRO A 71 11.73 -22.50 56.72
CA PRO A 71 12.00 -21.08 56.90
C PRO A 71 10.77 -20.29 56.45
N ARG A 72 10.31 -19.40 57.32
CA ARG A 72 9.23 -18.44 57.05
C ARG A 72 9.54 -17.76 55.72
N ARG A 73 8.72 -18.03 54.69
CA ARG A 73 8.77 -17.28 53.44
C ARG A 73 8.56 -15.81 53.78
N ARG A 74 9.65 -15.03 53.77
CA ARG A 74 9.56 -13.57 53.73
C ARG A 74 8.76 -13.26 52.48
N ARG A 75 7.50 -12.86 52.67
CA ARG A 75 6.73 -12.19 51.63
C ARG A 75 7.53 -10.94 51.30
N HIS A 76 8.28 -10.97 50.20
CA HIS A 76 8.69 -9.74 49.55
C HIS A 76 7.39 -9.06 49.15
N ARG A 77 6.93 -8.11 49.99
CA ARG A 77 6.08 -7.03 49.52
C ARG A 77 6.91 -6.37 48.44
N LEU A 78 6.67 -6.74 47.18
CA LEU A 78 6.84 -5.81 46.09
C LEU A 78 5.93 -4.65 46.48
N ALA A 79 6.54 -3.57 46.97
CA ALA A 79 5.88 -2.29 47.06
C ALA A 79 5.47 -1.95 45.63
N GLY A 80 4.24 -2.35 45.27
CA GLY A 80 3.59 -1.91 44.06
C GLY A 80 3.44 -0.41 44.18
N GLN A 81 4.43 0.32 43.68
CA GLN A 81 4.18 1.69 43.26
C GLN A 81 3.06 1.59 42.24
N PRO A 82 1.93 2.27 42.42
CA PRO A 82 0.99 2.40 41.33
C PRO A 82 1.78 3.02 40.19
N ALA A 83 1.81 2.34 39.03
CA ALA A 83 2.25 2.95 37.79
C ALA A 83 1.33 4.15 37.54
N ARG A 84 1.69 5.30 38.12
CA ARG A 84 1.12 6.59 37.78
C ARG A 84 1.31 6.71 36.28
N GLY A 85 0.19 6.64 35.56
CA GLY A 85 0.14 6.55 34.12
C GLY A 85 1.07 7.57 33.50
N LEU A 86 2.07 7.06 32.79
CA LEU A 86 2.70 7.77 31.69
C LEU A 86 1.69 7.85 30.54
N LEU A 87 0.55 8.51 30.78
CA LEU A 87 -0.16 9.16 29.69
C LEU A 87 0.73 10.34 29.32
N ARG A 88 1.72 10.08 28.46
CA ARG A 88 2.40 11.17 27.76
C ARG A 88 1.28 12.01 27.13
N PRO A 89 1.27 13.34 27.34
CA PRO A 89 0.33 14.19 26.62
C PRO A 89 0.44 13.89 25.12
N ARG A 90 -0.68 13.96 24.39
CA ARG A 90 -0.67 13.87 22.92
C ARG A 90 0.46 14.79 22.44
N ARG A 91 1.53 14.19 21.88
CA ARG A 91 2.61 14.97 21.30
C ARG A 91 2.03 15.62 20.05
N VAL A 92 1.78 16.91 20.14
CA VAL A 92 1.59 17.76 18.97
C VAL A 92 2.96 17.97 18.35
N GLY A 93 3.06 18.04 17.02
CA GLY A 93 4.32 18.26 16.33
C GLY A 93 5.12 16.98 16.02
N ARG A 94 4.48 15.81 15.87
CA ARG A 94 5.21 14.57 15.50
C ARG A 94 5.84 14.62 14.12
N LEU A 95 5.34 15.51 13.27
CA LEU A 95 5.81 15.78 11.92
C LEU A 95 6.24 17.23 11.77
N GLU A 96 6.69 17.85 12.87
CA GLU A 96 7.19 19.23 12.83
C GLU A 96 8.28 19.38 11.77
N ASP A 97 8.16 20.44 10.98
CA ASP A 97 9.05 20.75 9.88
C ASP A 97 9.21 19.58 8.88
N ARG A 98 8.19 18.75 8.67
CA ARG A 98 8.22 17.76 7.58
C ARG A 98 7.53 18.31 6.35
N VAL A 99 8.03 17.94 5.18
CA VAL A 99 7.32 18.15 3.91
C VAL A 99 6.78 16.82 3.42
N ALA A 100 5.46 16.73 3.26
CA ALA A 100 4.78 15.51 2.85
C ALA A 100 4.11 15.65 1.49
N ILE A 101 4.29 14.66 0.61
CA ILE A 101 3.49 14.51 -0.61
C ILE A 101 2.42 13.45 -0.37
N VAL A 102 1.15 13.77 -0.64
CA VAL A 102 0.03 12.82 -0.60
C VAL A 102 -0.63 12.73 -1.98
N THR A 103 -0.48 11.60 -2.66
CA THR A 103 -1.12 11.39 -3.97
C THR A 103 -2.60 11.03 -3.79
N GLY A 104 -3.48 11.53 -4.67
CA GLY A 104 -4.93 11.42 -4.46
C GLY A 104 -5.37 12.07 -3.14
N GLY A 105 -4.71 13.17 -2.77
CA GLY A 105 -4.82 13.79 -1.45
C GLY A 105 -6.06 14.65 -1.25
N ASN A 106 -6.81 14.96 -2.30
CA ASN A 106 -7.93 15.91 -2.24
C ASN A 106 -9.23 15.34 -1.68
N THR A 107 -9.38 14.01 -1.58
CA THR A 107 -10.60 13.37 -1.04
C THR A 107 -10.29 12.16 -0.15
N GLY A 108 -11.32 11.66 0.56
CA GLY A 108 -11.27 10.40 1.30
C GLY A 108 -10.10 10.28 2.27
N ILE A 109 -9.41 9.14 2.22
CA ILE A 109 -8.27 8.80 3.07
C ILE A 109 -7.13 9.81 2.88
N GLY A 110 -6.80 10.14 1.63
CA GLY A 110 -5.72 11.08 1.32
C GLY A 110 -5.94 12.45 1.95
N ARG A 111 -7.17 12.97 1.91
CA ARG A 111 -7.53 14.26 2.53
C ARG A 111 -7.39 14.22 4.04
N ALA A 112 -7.88 13.15 4.67
CA ALA A 112 -7.76 12.99 6.12
C ALA A 112 -6.29 12.89 6.56
N VAL A 113 -5.45 12.17 5.81
CA VAL A 113 -4.02 12.06 6.07
C VAL A 113 -3.30 13.40 5.89
N ALA A 114 -3.60 14.15 4.82
CA ALA A 114 -3.03 15.48 4.59
C ALA A 114 -3.35 16.45 5.74
N LEU A 115 -4.60 16.49 6.18
CA LEU A 115 -5.01 17.32 7.32
C LEU A 115 -4.34 16.88 8.63
N ALA A 116 -4.29 15.58 8.89
CA ALA A 116 -3.64 15.05 10.09
C ALA A 116 -2.12 15.33 10.09
N TYR A 117 -1.48 15.32 8.92
CA TYR A 117 -0.07 15.69 8.82
C TYR A 117 0.15 17.17 9.11
N ALA A 118 -0.73 18.05 8.62
CA ALA A 118 -0.70 19.47 8.94
C ALA A 118 -0.93 19.72 10.43
N ASP A 119 -1.89 19.02 11.06
CA ASP A 119 -2.12 19.05 12.52
C ASP A 119 -0.89 18.63 13.33
N GLU A 120 -0.02 17.81 12.74
CA GLU A 120 1.21 17.32 13.35
C GLU A 120 2.44 18.15 12.97
N GLY A 121 2.25 19.30 12.32
CA GLY A 121 3.32 20.27 12.00
C GLY A 121 3.98 20.09 10.63
N ALA A 122 3.39 19.32 9.72
CA ALA A 122 3.94 19.15 8.38
C ALA A 122 3.42 20.19 7.38
N ASP A 123 4.28 20.64 6.47
CA ASP A 123 3.86 21.23 5.20
C ASP A 123 3.42 20.12 4.24
N VAL A 124 2.37 20.36 3.45
CA VAL A 124 1.72 19.30 2.66
C VAL A 124 1.53 19.70 1.20
N ALA A 125 2.04 18.85 0.30
CA ALA A 125 1.72 18.87 -1.10
C ALA A 125 0.72 17.75 -1.43
N VAL A 126 -0.34 18.07 -2.18
CA VAL A 126 -1.36 17.10 -2.59
C VAL A 126 -1.42 16.98 -4.10
N ALA A 127 -1.39 15.74 -4.57
CA ALA A 127 -1.59 15.40 -5.97
C ALA A 127 -3.07 15.05 -6.21
N TRP A 128 -3.67 15.58 -7.27
CA TRP A 128 -5.07 15.32 -7.63
C TRP A 128 -5.24 15.20 -9.15
N VAL A 129 -6.33 14.61 -9.63
CA VAL A 129 -6.64 14.49 -11.07
C VAL A 129 -7.97 15.16 -11.40
N GLU A 130 -8.98 14.84 -10.59
CA GLU A 130 -10.32 15.41 -10.64
C GLU A 130 -10.61 16.10 -9.30
N ARG A 131 -11.74 16.81 -9.20
CA ARG A 131 -12.20 17.45 -7.95
C ARG A 131 -11.24 18.53 -7.44
N GLU A 132 -10.96 19.48 -8.33
CA GLU A 132 -10.14 20.65 -8.03
C GLU A 132 -10.69 21.51 -6.88
N PRO A 133 -12.02 21.75 -6.73
CA PRO A 133 -12.54 22.50 -5.59
C PRO A 133 -12.16 21.88 -4.24
N GLU A 134 -12.21 20.54 -4.12
CA GLU A 134 -11.80 19.81 -2.92
C GLU A 134 -10.30 19.92 -2.66
N ALA A 135 -9.47 19.98 -3.72
CA ALA A 135 -8.04 20.22 -3.60
C ALA A 135 -7.73 21.64 -3.10
N ARG A 136 -8.44 22.66 -3.62
CA ARG A 136 -8.32 24.05 -3.18
C ARG A 136 -8.76 24.23 -1.72
N SER A 137 -9.92 23.70 -1.37
CA SER A 137 -10.41 23.72 0.03
C SER A 137 -9.44 23.05 1.00
N LEU A 138 -8.74 22.00 0.57
CA LEU A 138 -7.71 21.36 1.40
C LEU A 138 -6.50 22.27 1.61
N VAL A 139 -6.03 22.98 0.57
CA VAL A 139 -4.94 23.95 0.70
C VAL A 139 -5.30 25.01 1.74
N GLU A 140 -6.48 25.62 1.62
CA GLU A 140 -6.98 26.62 2.57
C GLU A 140 -7.05 26.06 4.00
N ALA A 141 -7.52 24.83 4.16
CA ALA A 141 -7.62 24.19 5.48
C ALA A 141 -6.24 23.88 6.11
N VAL A 142 -5.22 23.57 5.31
CA VAL A 142 -3.84 23.36 5.78
C VAL A 142 -3.19 24.70 6.12
N GLU A 143 -3.40 25.73 5.29
CA GLU A 143 -2.90 27.09 5.54
C GLU A 143 -3.54 27.71 6.79
N GLY A 144 -4.83 27.46 7.03
CA GLY A 144 -5.53 27.85 8.26
C GLY A 144 -4.96 27.21 9.54
N LYS A 145 -4.16 26.13 9.42
CA LYS A 145 -3.41 25.52 10.53
C LYS A 145 -2.01 26.10 10.69
N GLY A 146 -1.64 27.13 9.91
CA GLY A 146 -0.33 27.75 9.93
C GLY A 146 0.76 26.96 9.18
N ARG A 147 0.37 26.00 8.34
CA ARG A 147 1.31 25.20 7.53
C ARG A 147 1.27 25.62 6.07
N ARG A 148 2.35 25.36 5.33
CA ARG A 148 2.38 25.64 3.89
C ARG A 148 1.72 24.49 3.13
N ALA A 149 0.96 24.82 2.09
CA ALA A 149 0.33 23.82 1.23
C ALA A 149 0.59 24.07 -0.27
N LEU A 150 0.49 23.00 -1.05
CA LEU A 150 0.57 23.03 -2.51
C LEU A 150 -0.38 21.98 -3.09
N ALA A 151 -1.24 22.36 -4.03
CA ALA A 151 -2.05 21.41 -4.80
C ALA A 151 -1.56 21.35 -6.23
N VAL A 152 -1.22 20.15 -6.72
CA VAL A 152 -0.72 19.94 -8.10
C VAL A 152 -1.59 18.91 -8.79
N ARG A 153 -2.08 19.26 -9.98
CA ARG A 153 -2.76 18.29 -10.85
C ARG A 153 -1.72 17.30 -11.39
N CYS A 154 -1.90 16.01 -11.12
CA CYS A 154 -0.94 14.98 -11.48
C CYS A 154 -1.66 13.63 -11.63
N ASP A 155 -1.68 13.07 -12.85
CA ASP A 155 -1.97 11.65 -13.01
C ASP A 155 -0.72 10.84 -12.68
N VAL A 156 -0.73 10.15 -11.53
CA VAL A 156 0.40 9.33 -11.09
C VAL A 156 0.80 8.24 -12.09
N ALA A 157 -0.10 7.84 -12.98
CA ALA A 157 0.20 6.90 -14.05
C ALA A 157 1.08 7.51 -15.16
N ARG A 158 1.42 8.82 -15.12
CA ARG A 158 2.23 9.52 -16.12
C ARG A 158 3.53 10.03 -15.49
N GLU A 159 4.66 9.68 -16.10
CA GLU A 159 5.99 10.03 -15.56
C GLU A 159 6.25 11.53 -15.56
N ALA A 160 5.85 12.23 -16.63
CA ALA A 160 6.01 13.69 -16.73
C ALA A 160 5.23 14.43 -15.63
N ASP A 161 3.99 14.02 -15.35
CA ASP A 161 3.16 14.59 -14.29
C ASP A 161 3.81 14.39 -12.91
N VAL A 162 4.32 13.18 -12.64
CA VAL A 162 5.02 12.88 -11.37
C VAL A 162 6.31 13.68 -11.22
N ALA A 163 7.07 13.84 -12.30
CA ALA A 163 8.28 14.66 -12.32
C ALA A 163 7.94 16.13 -12.02
N ALA A 164 6.88 16.67 -12.64
CA ALA A 164 6.40 18.01 -12.38
C ALA A 164 5.94 18.19 -10.92
N LEU A 165 5.18 17.24 -10.37
CA LEU A 165 4.78 17.24 -8.95
C LEU A 165 6.00 17.34 -8.03
N VAL A 166 6.98 16.45 -8.17
CA VAL A 166 8.16 16.45 -7.30
C VAL A 166 8.99 17.72 -7.51
N GLY A 167 9.15 18.18 -8.74
CA GLY A 167 9.83 19.44 -9.06
C GLY A 167 9.19 20.64 -8.35
N SER A 168 7.87 20.82 -8.46
CA SER A 168 7.16 21.91 -7.78
C SER A 168 7.25 21.83 -6.25
N VAL A 169 7.30 20.62 -5.68
CA VAL A 169 7.48 20.44 -4.23
C VAL A 169 8.89 20.83 -3.80
N LEU A 170 9.92 20.46 -4.57
CA LEU A 170 11.29 20.86 -4.29
C LEU A 170 11.47 22.37 -4.45
N GLU A 171 10.86 22.99 -5.47
CA GLU A 171 10.88 24.43 -5.67
C GLU A 171 10.20 25.18 -4.51
N ARG A 172 9.01 24.73 -4.09
CA ARG A 172 8.21 25.40 -3.06
C ARG A 172 8.73 25.18 -1.63
N PHE A 173 9.17 23.96 -1.33
CA PHE A 173 9.47 23.54 0.05
C PHE A 173 10.94 23.18 0.28
N GLY A 174 11.74 23.01 -0.78
CA GLY A 174 13.16 22.66 -0.73
C GLY A 174 13.46 21.19 -0.46
N ARG A 175 12.45 20.37 -0.09
CA ARG A 175 12.65 18.96 0.28
C ARG A 175 11.38 18.11 0.22
N VAL A 176 11.55 16.79 0.34
CA VAL A 176 10.45 15.80 0.48
C VAL A 176 10.77 14.81 1.59
N ASP A 177 10.16 14.92 2.76
CA ASP A 177 10.45 14.05 3.90
C ASP A 177 9.55 12.82 3.95
N VAL A 178 8.31 12.95 3.49
CA VAL A 178 7.29 11.90 3.49
C VAL A 178 6.64 11.80 2.12
N LEU A 179 6.50 10.59 1.58
CA LEU A 179 5.65 10.29 0.43
C LEU A 179 4.55 9.31 0.83
N VAL A 180 3.31 9.64 0.53
CA VAL A 180 2.16 8.74 0.65
C VAL A 180 1.63 8.41 -0.74
N CYS A 181 1.85 7.16 -1.16
CA CYS A 181 1.30 6.61 -2.40
C CYS A 181 -0.15 6.16 -2.14
N ASN A 182 -1.08 7.10 -2.17
CA ASN A 182 -2.49 6.88 -1.86
C ASN A 182 -3.42 6.89 -3.09
N ALA A 183 -3.05 7.58 -4.17
CA ALA A 183 -3.86 7.65 -5.39
C ALA A 183 -4.28 6.25 -5.86
N GLY A 184 -5.57 6.10 -6.19
CA GLY A 184 -6.14 4.82 -6.51
C GLY A 184 -7.51 4.96 -7.17
N ILE A 185 -7.83 3.97 -8.00
CA ILE A 185 -9.16 3.79 -8.58
C ILE A 185 -9.71 2.42 -8.19
N GLN A 186 -11.01 2.24 -8.34
CA GLN A 186 -11.68 0.97 -8.07
C GLN A 186 -12.82 0.77 -9.07
N LYS A 187 -12.93 -0.46 -9.59
CA LYS A 187 -14.02 -0.88 -10.49
C LYS A 187 -14.31 -2.36 -10.26
N ALA A 188 -15.57 -2.69 -10.00
CA ALA A 188 -15.99 -4.06 -9.69
C ALA A 188 -16.44 -4.79 -10.97
N GLN A 189 -15.58 -5.65 -11.52
CA GLN A 189 -15.80 -6.40 -12.76
C GLN A 189 -15.32 -7.84 -12.63
N GLY A 190 -16.12 -8.78 -13.15
CA GLY A 190 -15.68 -10.16 -13.30
C GLY A 190 -14.50 -10.28 -14.28
N ILE A 191 -13.74 -11.37 -14.19
CA ILE A 191 -12.55 -11.56 -15.04
C ILE A 191 -12.88 -11.57 -16.54
N THR A 192 -14.06 -12.07 -16.92
CA THR A 192 -14.54 -12.12 -18.31
C THR A 192 -15.10 -10.78 -18.80
N GLU A 193 -15.38 -9.84 -17.89
CA GLU A 193 -15.92 -8.49 -18.18
C GLU A 193 -14.81 -7.43 -18.17
N THR A 194 -13.64 -7.75 -17.59
CA THR A 194 -12.53 -6.82 -17.45
C THR A 194 -11.82 -6.70 -18.80
N SER A 195 -11.90 -5.52 -19.43
CA SER A 195 -11.12 -5.25 -20.64
C SER A 195 -9.62 -5.14 -20.31
N VAL A 196 -8.78 -5.31 -21.34
CA VAL A 196 -7.33 -5.07 -21.18
C VAL A 196 -7.05 -3.63 -20.75
N ASP A 197 -7.79 -2.66 -21.29
CA ASP A 197 -7.65 -1.25 -20.91
C ASP A 197 -8.03 -1.00 -19.44
N ASP A 198 -9.11 -1.62 -18.93
CA ASP A 198 -9.50 -1.51 -17.52
C ASP A 198 -8.44 -2.16 -16.61
N TRP A 199 -7.89 -3.31 -17.01
CA TRP A 199 -6.79 -3.98 -16.32
C TRP A 199 -5.53 -3.10 -16.28
N ASP A 200 -5.11 -2.59 -17.43
CA ASP A 200 -3.91 -1.77 -17.58
C ASP A 200 -4.06 -0.46 -16.81
N ARG A 201 -5.25 0.17 -16.83
CA ARG A 201 -5.52 1.37 -16.05
C ARG A 201 -5.44 1.09 -14.54
N MET A 202 -5.95 -0.06 -14.07
CA MET A 202 -5.82 -0.47 -12.67
C MET A 202 -4.35 -0.63 -12.27
N MET A 203 -3.55 -1.32 -13.08
CA MET A 203 -2.11 -1.50 -12.83
C MET A 203 -1.35 -0.17 -12.91
N ALA A 204 -1.70 0.68 -13.88
CA ALA A 204 -1.02 1.94 -14.14
C ALA A 204 -1.19 2.94 -12.99
N VAL A 205 -2.40 3.06 -12.44
CA VAL A 205 -2.63 3.98 -11.30
C VAL A 205 -1.98 3.45 -10.03
N HIS A 206 -2.19 2.17 -9.70
CA HIS A 206 -1.74 1.62 -8.41
C HIS A 206 -0.25 1.26 -8.41
N LEU A 207 0.18 0.33 -9.28
CA LEU A 207 1.55 -0.19 -9.27
C LEU A 207 2.52 0.76 -9.96
N ARG A 208 2.26 1.11 -11.24
CA ARG A 208 3.14 2.01 -11.99
C ARG A 208 3.19 3.38 -11.31
N GLY A 209 2.05 3.89 -10.85
CA GLY A 209 1.99 5.17 -10.15
C GLY A 209 2.82 5.19 -8.87
N ALA A 210 2.68 4.18 -8.00
CA ALA A 210 3.52 4.08 -6.80
C ALA A 210 5.01 3.97 -7.17
N PHE A 211 5.36 3.18 -8.18
CA PHE A 211 6.73 3.08 -8.68
C PHE A 211 7.28 4.43 -9.15
N LEU A 212 6.55 5.17 -9.99
CA LEU A 212 6.99 6.46 -10.51
C LEU A 212 7.18 7.48 -9.40
N CYS A 213 6.22 7.59 -8.47
CA CYS A 213 6.35 8.50 -7.33
C CYS A 213 7.56 8.15 -6.45
N CYS A 214 7.74 6.86 -6.13
CA CYS A 214 8.89 6.42 -5.33
C CYS A 214 10.22 6.69 -6.06
N ARG A 215 10.30 6.39 -7.35
CA ARG A 215 11.50 6.63 -8.18
C ARG A 215 11.85 8.12 -8.25
N ALA A 216 10.86 9.00 -8.32
CA ALA A 216 11.08 10.44 -8.39
C ALA A 216 11.57 11.02 -7.04
N VAL A 217 11.06 10.55 -5.89
CA VAL A 217 11.47 11.08 -4.58
C VAL A 217 12.73 10.42 -4.00
N ALA A 218 13.01 9.17 -4.37
CA ALA A 218 14.06 8.38 -3.74
C ALA A 218 15.46 9.03 -3.82
N PRO A 219 15.93 9.59 -4.95
CA PRO A 219 17.25 10.24 -5.01
C PRO A 219 17.42 11.33 -3.94
N HIS A 220 16.40 12.19 -3.77
CA HIS A 220 16.42 13.28 -2.80
C HIS A 220 16.36 12.81 -1.33
N MET A 221 15.74 11.65 -1.07
CA MET A 221 15.73 11.05 0.26
C MET A 221 17.05 10.31 0.56
N ILE A 222 17.63 9.65 -0.44
CA ILE A 222 18.92 8.95 -0.36
C ILE A 222 20.05 9.94 -0.06
N GLU A 223 20.11 11.04 -0.81
CA GLU A 223 21.11 12.10 -0.63
C GLU A 223 21.11 12.64 0.81
N ARG A 224 19.92 12.89 1.36
CA ARG A 224 19.75 13.38 2.73
C ARG A 224 19.80 12.28 3.80
N ARG A 225 19.94 11.03 3.39
CA ARG A 225 19.88 9.82 4.23
C ARG A 225 18.67 9.76 5.17
N ARG A 226 17.53 10.28 4.72
CA ARG A 226 16.31 10.44 5.53
C ARG A 226 15.08 10.49 4.64
N GLY A 227 14.12 9.62 4.92
CA GLY A 227 12.82 9.64 4.25
C GLY A 227 11.83 8.64 4.82
N ARG A 228 10.55 8.87 4.57
CA ARG A 228 9.46 7.95 4.88
C ARG A 228 8.58 7.77 3.65
N ILE A 229 8.30 6.54 3.28
CA ILE A 229 7.37 6.21 2.21
C ILE A 229 6.29 5.31 2.81
N VAL A 230 5.02 5.72 2.64
CA VAL A 230 3.84 4.97 3.08
C VAL A 230 3.01 4.63 1.86
N VAL A 231 2.90 3.33 1.56
CA VAL A 231 2.14 2.84 0.41
C VAL A 231 0.76 2.41 0.87
N VAL A 232 -0.30 2.92 0.23
CA VAL A 232 -1.68 2.50 0.54
C VAL A 232 -2.02 1.25 -0.25
N THR A 233 -2.09 0.14 0.47
CA THR A 233 -2.48 -1.17 -0.06
C THR A 233 -3.98 -1.38 0.16
N SER A 234 -4.40 -2.60 0.48
CA SER A 234 -5.77 -2.94 0.87
C SER A 234 -5.75 -4.32 1.50
N GLN A 235 -6.71 -4.61 2.37
CA GLN A 235 -7.00 -5.99 2.75
C GLN A 235 -7.27 -6.90 1.55
N LEU A 236 -7.82 -6.38 0.46
CA LEU A 236 -8.06 -7.15 -0.76
C LEU A 236 -6.77 -7.59 -1.46
N GLY A 237 -5.62 -7.00 -1.14
CA GLY A 237 -4.31 -7.52 -1.55
C GLY A 237 -3.91 -8.83 -0.86
N TYR A 238 -4.58 -9.19 0.24
CA TYR A 238 -4.34 -10.42 1.02
C TYR A 238 -5.40 -11.48 0.74
N ILE A 239 -6.68 -11.12 0.89
CA ILE A 239 -7.79 -12.09 0.79
C ILE A 239 -8.39 -12.19 -0.61
N GLY A 240 -8.16 -11.19 -1.46
CA GLY A 240 -8.89 -11.04 -2.72
C GLY A 240 -10.39 -10.84 -2.52
N ARG A 241 -11.10 -10.56 -3.62
CA ARG A 241 -12.57 -10.54 -3.66
C ARG A 241 -13.04 -10.82 -5.08
N ALA A 242 -14.10 -11.62 -5.22
CA ALA A 242 -14.75 -11.84 -6.51
C ALA A 242 -15.16 -10.51 -7.14
N ARG A 243 -15.00 -10.37 -8.45
CA ARG A 243 -15.19 -9.11 -9.21
C ARG A 243 -14.17 -8.00 -8.90
N TYR A 244 -13.10 -8.27 -8.16
CA TYR A 244 -12.02 -7.32 -7.86
C TYR A 244 -10.64 -7.87 -8.25
N THR A 245 -10.56 -8.74 -9.26
CA THR A 245 -9.31 -9.43 -9.63
C THR A 245 -8.19 -8.44 -9.95
N ALA A 246 -8.43 -7.45 -10.83
CA ALA A 246 -7.44 -6.44 -11.18
C ALA A 246 -7.02 -5.61 -9.96
N TYR A 247 -7.98 -5.14 -9.17
CA TYR A 247 -7.69 -4.34 -7.96
C TYR A 247 -6.88 -5.14 -6.93
N SER A 248 -7.28 -6.39 -6.67
CA SER A 248 -6.59 -7.29 -5.72
C SER A 248 -5.18 -7.61 -6.18
N ALA A 249 -4.97 -7.84 -7.50
CA ALA A 249 -3.65 -8.04 -8.07
C ALA A 249 -2.75 -6.80 -7.89
N ALA A 250 -3.28 -5.60 -8.17
CA ALA A 250 -2.54 -4.34 -7.95
C ALA A 250 -2.17 -4.15 -6.47
N LYS A 251 -3.13 -4.32 -5.55
CA LYS A 251 -2.88 -4.13 -4.11
C LYS A 251 -1.98 -5.21 -3.53
N GLY A 252 -2.08 -6.46 -4.00
CA GLY A 252 -1.15 -7.54 -3.66
C GLY A 252 0.27 -7.26 -4.16
N GLY A 253 0.41 -6.76 -5.39
CA GLY A 253 1.70 -6.33 -5.94
C GLY A 253 2.34 -5.21 -5.12
N LEU A 254 1.54 -4.26 -4.60
CA LEU A 254 2.05 -3.19 -3.74
C LEU A 254 2.62 -3.71 -2.41
N LEU A 255 2.13 -4.84 -1.89
CA LEU A 255 2.72 -5.47 -0.70
C LEU A 255 4.12 -5.99 -0.98
N ALA A 256 4.31 -6.69 -2.10
CA ALA A 256 5.62 -7.18 -2.52
C ALA A 256 6.57 -6.02 -2.86
N PHE A 257 6.07 -5.03 -3.59
CA PHE A 257 6.78 -3.79 -3.92
C PHE A 257 7.30 -3.08 -2.67
N THR A 258 6.45 -2.91 -1.65
CA THR A 258 6.82 -2.27 -0.37
C THR A 258 8.01 -2.98 0.29
N ARG A 259 7.97 -4.32 0.37
CA ARG A 259 9.03 -5.11 1.01
C ARG A 259 10.34 -5.07 0.23
N ALA A 260 10.26 -5.14 -1.10
CA ALA A 260 11.44 -5.05 -1.97
C ALA A 260 12.10 -3.66 -1.84
N LEU A 261 11.33 -2.60 -2.04
CA LEU A 261 11.82 -1.22 -1.98
C LEU A 261 12.36 -0.87 -0.58
N ALA A 262 11.74 -1.37 0.48
CA ALA A 262 12.25 -1.22 1.84
C ALA A 262 13.67 -1.77 2.00
N ARG A 263 13.97 -2.93 1.41
CA ARG A 263 15.31 -3.54 1.46
C ARG A 263 16.34 -2.71 0.68
N GLU A 264 15.93 -2.15 -0.45
CA GLU A 264 16.78 -1.29 -1.27
C GLU A 264 17.10 0.04 -0.58
N LEU A 265 16.11 0.68 0.04
CA LEU A 265 16.24 2.05 0.53
C LEU A 265 16.64 2.17 2.01
N ALA A 266 16.45 1.13 2.82
CA ALA A 266 16.82 1.15 4.25
C ALA A 266 18.32 1.43 4.51
N PRO A 267 19.28 0.89 3.75
CA PRO A 267 20.71 1.26 3.89
C PRO A 267 20.98 2.76 3.70
N HIS A 268 20.07 3.46 3.02
CA HIS A 268 20.11 4.90 2.78
C HIS A 268 19.25 5.70 3.78
N GLY A 269 18.80 5.11 4.89
CA GLY A 269 18.04 5.82 5.93
C GLY A 269 16.58 6.16 5.56
N VAL A 270 16.06 5.55 4.49
CA VAL A 270 14.69 5.73 4.02
C VAL A 270 13.86 4.51 4.42
N LEU A 271 12.77 4.73 5.13
CA LEU A 271 11.89 3.66 5.58
C LEU A 271 10.65 3.60 4.70
N VAL A 272 10.37 2.41 4.15
CA VAL A 272 9.21 2.14 3.31
C VAL A 272 8.31 1.16 4.03
N ASN A 273 7.05 1.54 4.25
CA ASN A 273 6.03 0.70 4.89
C ASN A 273 4.71 0.87 4.16
N SER A 274 3.70 0.08 4.52
CA SER A 274 2.37 0.19 3.95
C SER A 274 1.27 0.19 5.00
N VAL A 275 0.11 0.72 4.62
CA VAL A 275 -1.14 0.59 5.36
C VAL A 275 -2.10 -0.22 4.49
N ALA A 276 -2.80 -1.18 5.09
CA ALA A 276 -3.81 -2.02 4.45
C ALA A 276 -5.18 -1.73 5.08
N PRO A 277 -5.93 -0.74 4.54
CA PRO A 277 -7.27 -0.44 5.03
C PRO A 277 -8.27 -1.57 4.77
N GLY A 278 -9.28 -1.65 5.63
CA GLY A 278 -10.53 -2.36 5.37
C GLY A 278 -11.47 -1.56 4.47
N LEU A 279 -12.77 -1.84 4.53
CA LEU A 279 -13.76 -0.96 3.89
C LEU A 279 -13.87 0.36 4.69
N VAL A 280 -13.68 1.47 4.00
CA VAL A 280 -13.71 2.82 4.58
C VAL A 280 -14.83 3.60 3.94
N ASP A 281 -15.77 4.09 4.74
CA ASP A 281 -16.78 5.00 4.26
C ASP A 281 -16.17 6.38 4.03
N THR A 282 -15.87 6.66 2.77
CA THR A 282 -15.28 7.93 2.33
C THR A 282 -16.32 8.99 1.99
N GLY A 283 -17.61 8.70 2.15
CA GLY A 283 -18.72 9.56 1.72
C GLY A 283 -19.00 9.55 0.21
N PHE A 284 -18.16 8.87 -0.58
CA PHE A 284 -18.29 8.72 -2.04
C PHE A 284 -18.33 7.25 -2.49
N ASP A 285 -18.52 6.32 -1.55
CA ASP A 285 -18.53 4.89 -1.85
C ASP A 285 -19.79 4.52 -2.68
N PRO A 286 -19.64 3.89 -3.87
CA PRO A 286 -20.77 3.47 -4.70
C PRO A 286 -21.57 2.29 -4.11
N LEU A 287 -21.14 1.69 -2.99
CA LEU A 287 -21.84 0.57 -2.37
C LEU A 287 -23.20 0.99 -1.79
N PRO A 288 -24.26 0.18 -1.99
CA PRO A 288 -25.55 0.40 -1.33
C PRO A 288 -25.43 0.38 0.20
N GLU A 289 -26.24 1.18 0.88
CA GLU A 289 -26.24 1.27 2.34
C GLU A 289 -26.55 -0.07 3.04
N SER A 290 -27.36 -0.95 2.42
CA SER A 290 -27.58 -2.30 2.93
C SER A 290 -26.28 -3.11 2.96
N VAL A 291 -25.51 -3.10 1.87
CA VAL A 291 -24.22 -3.78 1.76
C VAL A 291 -23.22 -3.24 2.79
N LYS A 292 -23.20 -1.92 2.99
CA LYS A 292 -22.36 -1.29 4.02
C LYS A 292 -22.73 -1.74 5.43
N ARG A 293 -24.03 -1.78 5.77
CA ARG A 293 -24.52 -2.25 7.08
C ARG A 293 -24.23 -3.73 7.31
N ASP A 294 -24.48 -4.58 6.32
CA ASP A 294 -24.23 -6.02 6.44
C ASP A 294 -22.73 -6.29 6.62
N HIS A 295 -21.89 -5.57 5.89
CA HIS A 295 -20.45 -5.68 6.06
C HIS A 295 -20.00 -5.18 7.44
N ALA A 296 -20.49 -4.03 7.90
CA ALA A 296 -20.22 -3.51 9.24
C ALA A 296 -20.57 -4.52 10.34
N ALA A 297 -21.73 -5.18 10.24
CA ALA A 297 -22.18 -6.18 11.20
C ALA A 297 -21.30 -7.45 11.20
N SER A 298 -20.62 -7.74 10.08
CA SER A 298 -19.68 -8.87 9.98
C SER A 298 -18.31 -8.59 10.60
N LEU A 299 -17.96 -7.31 10.82
CA LEU A 299 -16.65 -6.93 11.35
C LEU A 299 -16.61 -7.09 12.88
N PRO A 300 -15.49 -7.54 13.47
CA PRO A 300 -15.32 -7.57 14.93
C PRO A 300 -15.58 -6.23 15.63
N LEU A 301 -15.25 -5.10 14.99
CA LEU A 301 -15.54 -3.76 15.54
C LEU A 301 -16.99 -3.28 15.29
N GLY A 302 -17.82 -4.04 14.57
CA GLY A 302 -19.25 -3.76 14.37
C GLY A 302 -19.56 -2.50 13.56
N ARG A 303 -18.57 -1.90 12.88
CA ARG A 303 -18.73 -0.67 12.09
C ARG A 303 -17.72 -0.59 10.95
N LEU A 304 -18.06 0.17 9.92
CA LEU A 304 -17.08 0.58 8.91
C LEU A 304 -16.10 1.61 9.48
N ALA A 305 -14.91 1.65 8.90
CA ALA A 305 -13.96 2.72 9.18
C ALA A 305 -14.39 4.02 8.50
N THR A 306 -14.04 5.14 9.10
CA THR A 306 -14.02 6.46 8.47
C THR A 306 -12.57 6.84 8.12
N PRO A 307 -12.33 7.83 7.25
CA PRO A 307 -10.97 8.31 6.99
C PRO A 307 -10.21 8.70 8.26
N ALA A 308 -10.90 9.23 9.27
CA ALA A 308 -10.32 9.61 10.55
C ALA A 308 -9.77 8.42 11.36
N ASP A 309 -10.33 7.22 11.18
CA ASP A 309 -9.84 6.01 11.86
C ASP A 309 -8.46 5.58 11.34
N LEU A 310 -8.08 6.00 10.13
CA LEU A 310 -6.84 5.57 9.50
C LEU A 310 -5.64 6.45 9.83
N VAL A 311 -5.86 7.75 10.09
CA VAL A 311 -4.77 8.75 10.14
C VAL A 311 -3.70 8.41 11.17
N GLY A 312 -4.06 7.73 12.27
CA GLY A 312 -3.11 7.30 13.29
C GLY A 312 -2.00 6.40 12.74
N ALA A 313 -2.32 5.47 11.84
CA ALA A 313 -1.33 4.59 11.21
C ALA A 313 -0.37 5.37 10.30
N PHE A 314 -0.89 6.33 9.54
CA PHE A 314 -0.10 7.17 8.64
C PHE A 314 0.85 8.08 9.42
N VAL A 315 0.34 8.81 10.42
CA VAL A 315 1.18 9.70 11.24
C VAL A 315 2.26 8.91 11.95
N PHE A 316 1.92 7.75 12.51
CA PHE A 316 2.89 6.87 13.16
C PHE A 316 4.03 6.49 12.18
N LEU A 317 3.69 5.94 11.01
CA LEU A 317 4.68 5.51 10.01
C LEU A 317 5.50 6.66 9.41
N ALA A 318 4.96 7.87 9.38
CA ALA A 318 5.67 9.06 8.94
C ALA A 318 6.58 9.69 10.02
N SER A 319 6.37 9.35 11.29
CA SER A 319 7.11 9.92 12.42
C SER A 319 8.39 9.14 12.75
N ASP A 320 9.18 9.67 13.69
CA ASP A 320 10.36 8.97 14.25
C ASP A 320 10.00 7.89 15.29
N GLU A 321 8.71 7.76 15.64
CA GLU A 321 8.21 6.64 16.45
C GLU A 321 8.27 5.32 15.67
N ALA A 322 8.10 5.37 14.35
CA ALA A 322 8.21 4.21 13.46
C ALA A 322 9.65 3.93 12.98
N ARG A 323 10.69 4.46 13.64
CA ARG A 323 12.09 4.33 13.19
C ARG A 323 12.63 2.89 13.09
N TYR A 324 11.90 1.90 13.60
CA TYR A 324 12.25 0.49 13.52
C TYR A 324 11.30 -0.32 12.60
N PHE A 325 10.37 0.35 11.91
CA PHE A 325 9.44 -0.28 10.98
C PHE A 325 10.00 -0.14 9.57
N CYS A 326 10.28 -1.27 8.94
CA CYS A 326 10.83 -1.35 7.59
C CYS A 326 10.18 -2.53 6.85
N GLY A 327 9.53 -2.25 5.72
CA GLY A 327 8.79 -3.23 4.92
C GLY A 327 7.53 -3.79 5.60
N GLN A 328 7.04 -3.13 6.64
CA GLN A 328 5.89 -3.59 7.45
C GLN A 328 4.57 -3.08 6.87
N THR A 329 3.50 -3.82 7.13
CA THR A 329 2.13 -3.45 6.76
C THR A 329 1.28 -3.32 8.01
N LEU A 330 0.65 -2.15 8.21
CA LEU A 330 -0.31 -1.93 9.29
C LEU A 330 -1.74 -2.15 8.79
N HIS A 331 -2.49 -2.99 9.50
CA HIS A 331 -3.82 -3.47 9.10
C HIS A 331 -4.94 -2.72 9.85
N ALA A 332 -5.34 -1.55 9.34
CA ALA A 332 -6.45 -0.78 9.89
C ALA A 332 -7.77 -1.18 9.19
N ASN A 333 -8.33 -2.34 9.58
CA ASN A 333 -9.38 -3.03 8.82
C ASN A 333 -10.56 -3.55 9.65
N GLY A 334 -10.74 -3.06 10.88
CA GLY A 334 -11.87 -3.45 11.72
C GLY A 334 -11.85 -4.90 12.22
N GLY A 335 -10.74 -5.62 12.04
CA GLY A 335 -10.57 -7.02 12.45
C GLY A 335 -10.95 -8.05 11.38
N GLU A 336 -11.23 -7.63 10.14
CA GLU A 336 -11.59 -8.56 9.06
C GLU A 336 -10.46 -9.54 8.71
N ILE A 337 -9.21 -9.05 8.69
CA ILE A 337 -8.02 -9.88 8.45
C ILE A 337 -6.97 -9.65 9.55
N MET A 338 -6.40 -10.75 10.07
CA MET A 338 -5.36 -10.78 11.10
C MET A 338 -4.24 -11.74 10.64
N PRO A 339 -3.39 -11.30 9.68
CA PRO A 339 -2.42 -12.16 8.99
C PRO A 339 -1.22 -12.59 9.84
#